data_AF-A0A958G5B6-F1
#
_entry.id   AF-A0A958G5B6-F1
#
_cell.length_a   1.000
_cell.length_b   1.000
_cell.length_c   1.000
_cell.angle_alpha   90.00
_cell.angle_beta   90.00
_cell.angle_gamma   90.00
#
_symmetry.space_group_name_H-M   'P 1'
#
loop_
_entity.id
_entity.type
_entity.pdbx_description
1 polymer ?
#
loop_
_entity_poly.entity_id
_entity_poly.type
_entity_poly.pdbx_seq_one_letter_code
_entity_poly.pdbx_strand_id
1 'polypeptide(L)'
;RDTEKKAVKKTAKPSPAAEKAAEPGVGKGLVGLAFSGGGIRSATFNLGIAQALYRRGIIDHVDYLSTVSGGGYLGASLSTIMRQGGEFPFPHVESPNEPAYVEWLRNNSNYLATRGFIDYVRLFAILLRGILINLLVLLPPLLIASVLFSLYYGGDPGFMKKGLLNQWLLHGFDWRDVFQMTPYVALAVIGWYIAFPVFVRSFKVVKRKVALSEGSDSTVKFRDKFELSFAFTLLLLAGIAMIEIFPIIIHFFHEFRRSTQIADVWTSIASGGSIAALVAADKMLRKFGKFGKQVMSTLIGLLGLLLPLLIVLYVTEALVYGNFRFSFFDAGYSLLGLSGEAITVLLLAVATWLFCWLFVDINFTSIHGVYRDRLASAFLVTKNRDSGRVEIEKDVNLDEICQPGSRAPYHLINVALNLQGSKDPRLRERKSDFFFFSKYCYGGER
;
A
#
# COMPACT_ATOMS: atom_id res chain seq x y z
N ARG A 1 -55.48 -16.98 15.95
CA ARG A 1 -54.27 -17.38 16.70
C ARG A 1 -53.05 -17.09 15.84
N ASP A 2 -52.24 -16.06 16.01
CA ASP A 2 -52.33 -14.85 16.80
C ASP A 2 -51.45 -13.81 16.10
N THR A 3 -51.97 -12.60 16.08
CA THR A 3 -51.31 -11.36 15.70
C THR A 3 -50.16 -11.03 16.67
N GLU A 4 -48.92 -10.99 16.19
CA GLU A 4 -47.84 -10.26 16.87
C GLU A 4 -46.80 -9.72 15.85
N LYS A 5 -47.22 -8.75 15.04
CA LYS A 5 -46.29 -7.80 14.41
C LYS A 5 -45.94 -6.75 15.47
N LYS A 6 -44.81 -6.93 16.15
CA LYS A 6 -44.28 -5.95 17.11
C LYS A 6 -43.96 -4.63 16.39
N ALA A 7 -44.56 -3.58 16.95
CA ALA A 7 -44.53 -2.20 16.52
C ALA A 7 -43.10 -1.64 16.48
N VAL A 8 -42.68 -1.17 15.30
CA VAL A 8 -41.67 -0.11 15.21
C VAL A 8 -42.37 1.16 15.69
N LYS A 9 -42.09 1.54 16.94
CA LYS A 9 -42.43 2.85 17.49
C LYS A 9 -41.89 3.90 16.51
N LYS A 10 -42.76 4.49 15.69
CA LYS A 10 -42.52 5.80 15.09
C LYS A 10 -42.36 6.77 16.24
N THR A 11 -41.12 7.01 16.67
CA THR A 11 -40.80 8.17 17.49
C THR A 11 -41.24 9.39 16.69
N ALA A 12 -42.22 10.10 17.23
CA ALA A 12 -42.70 11.34 16.68
C ALA A 12 -41.49 12.26 16.47
N LYS A 13 -41.37 12.80 15.25
CA LYS A 13 -40.48 13.92 14.96
C LYS A 13 -40.78 15.00 16.00
N PRO A 14 -39.82 15.45 16.83
CA PRO A 14 -40.06 16.56 17.72
C PRO A 14 -40.46 17.79 16.89
N SER A 15 -41.47 18.49 17.37
CA SER A 15 -41.99 19.75 16.81
C SER A 15 -40.84 20.74 16.54
N PRO A 16 -40.87 21.51 15.44
CA PRO A 16 -39.90 22.56 15.14
C PRO A 16 -40.18 23.79 16.00
N ALA A 17 -40.16 23.63 17.33
CA ALA A 17 -39.90 24.75 18.21
C ALA A 17 -38.39 25.04 18.06
N ALA A 18 -38.08 26.18 17.46
CA ALA A 18 -36.73 26.65 17.19
C ALA A 18 -35.83 26.49 18.41
N GLU A 19 -35.00 25.45 18.41
CA GLU A 19 -33.72 25.46 19.08
C GLU A 19 -32.93 26.56 18.36
N LYS A 20 -33.00 27.79 18.89
CA LYS A 20 -32.14 28.89 18.45
C LYS A 20 -30.73 28.30 18.39
N ALA A 21 -30.17 28.20 17.18
CA ALA A 21 -28.77 27.85 17.01
C ALA A 21 -28.00 28.78 17.94
N ALA A 22 -27.41 28.22 19.00
CA ALA A 22 -26.72 29.02 19.99
C ALA A 22 -25.65 29.83 19.25
N GLU A 23 -25.71 31.16 19.34
CA GLU A 23 -24.69 31.99 18.72
C GLU A 23 -23.32 31.64 19.34
N PRO A 24 -22.25 31.49 18.53
CA PRO A 24 -20.92 31.22 19.06
C PRO A 24 -20.52 32.30 20.06
N GLY A 25 -20.32 31.93 21.32
CA GLY A 25 -20.03 32.87 22.40
C GLY A 25 -18.85 32.42 23.25
N VAL A 26 -18.00 33.37 23.64
CA VAL A 26 -16.84 33.12 24.52
C VAL A 26 -17.21 33.06 26.01
N GLY A 27 -18.48 33.25 26.35
CA GLY A 27 -18.97 33.38 27.74
C GLY A 27 -18.76 32.15 28.62
N LYS A 28 -18.41 30.99 28.04
CA LYS A 28 -18.06 29.77 28.79
C LYS A 28 -16.56 29.64 29.11
N GLY A 29 -15.71 30.55 28.60
CA GLY A 29 -14.27 30.54 28.88
C GLY A 29 -13.52 29.30 28.38
N LEU A 30 -14.06 28.61 27.36
CA LEU A 30 -13.52 27.34 26.87
C LEU A 30 -12.20 27.54 26.15
N VAL A 31 -11.26 26.62 26.33
CA VAL A 31 -9.92 26.68 25.74
C VAL A 31 -9.81 25.69 24.58
N GLY A 32 -9.36 26.20 23.42
CA GLY A 32 -9.05 25.38 22.26
C GLY A 32 -7.55 25.26 22.02
N LEU A 33 -7.08 24.04 21.78
CA LEU A 33 -5.73 23.75 21.30
C LEU A 33 -5.79 23.32 19.83
N ALA A 34 -4.92 23.88 18.98
CA ALA A 34 -4.86 23.53 17.57
C ALA A 34 -3.52 22.90 17.19
N PHE A 35 -3.56 21.69 16.64
CA PHE A 35 -2.39 21.01 16.07
C PHE A 35 -2.41 21.10 14.55
N SER A 36 -1.44 21.85 14.02
CA SER A 36 -1.27 22.04 12.58
C SER A 36 -0.83 20.77 11.85
N GLY A 37 -0.96 20.81 10.53
CA GLY A 37 -0.49 19.77 9.62
C GLY A 37 1.01 19.87 9.31
N GLY A 38 1.51 18.88 8.58
CA GLY A 38 2.94 18.78 8.22
C GLY A 38 3.53 17.37 8.32
N GLY A 39 2.67 16.34 8.31
CA GLY A 39 3.07 14.94 8.45
C GLY A 39 3.76 14.65 9.79
N ILE A 40 4.66 13.66 9.79
CA ILE A 40 5.30 13.16 11.01
C ILE A 40 6.09 14.23 11.77
N ARG A 41 6.73 15.18 11.06
CA ARG A 41 7.49 16.26 11.69
C ARG A 41 6.59 17.15 12.55
N SER A 42 5.40 17.46 12.04
CA SER A 42 4.43 18.23 12.81
C SER A 42 3.90 17.44 14.01
N ALA A 43 3.70 16.12 13.88
CA ALA A 43 3.30 15.29 15.01
C ALA A 43 4.34 15.33 16.14
N THR A 44 5.64 15.21 15.82
CA THR A 44 6.74 15.32 16.80
C THR A 44 6.82 16.71 17.44
N PHE A 45 6.65 17.77 16.65
CA PHE A 45 6.65 19.14 17.18
C PHE A 45 5.47 19.39 18.12
N ASN A 46 4.27 18.98 17.72
CA ASN A 46 3.06 19.09 18.54
C ASN A 46 3.18 18.25 19.83
N LEU A 47 3.91 17.13 19.81
CA LEU A 47 4.18 16.31 20.99
C LEU A 47 5.01 17.09 22.02
N GLY A 48 6.07 17.76 21.58
CA GLY A 48 6.87 18.63 22.44
C GLY A 48 6.07 19.80 23.03
N ILE A 49 5.17 20.39 22.24
CA ILE A 49 4.24 21.43 22.72
C ILE A 49 3.30 20.85 23.78
N ALA A 50 2.66 19.71 23.52
CA ALA A 50 1.76 19.07 24.47
C ALA A 50 2.47 18.75 25.80
N GLN A 51 3.71 18.27 25.73
CA GLN A 51 4.57 18.05 26.90
C GLN A 51 4.88 19.32 27.68
N ALA A 52 5.15 20.44 26.99
CA ALA A 52 5.38 21.73 27.63
C ALA A 52 4.10 22.28 28.29
N LEU A 53 2.95 22.12 27.64
CA LEU A 53 1.64 22.52 28.20
C LEU A 53 1.27 21.67 29.42
N TYR A 54 1.50 20.35 29.36
CA TYR A 54 1.30 19.45 30.49
C TYR A 54 2.15 19.85 31.70
N ARG A 55 3.45 20.13 31.50
CA ARG A 55 4.35 20.58 32.58
C ARG A 55 3.89 21.88 33.25
N ARG A 56 3.10 22.70 32.56
CA ARG A 56 2.52 23.94 33.10
C ARG A 56 1.09 23.77 33.61
N GLY A 57 0.55 22.55 33.63
CA GLY A 57 -0.84 22.26 34.04
C GLY A 57 -1.90 22.75 33.04
N ILE A 58 -1.51 23.22 31.85
CA ILE A 58 -2.45 23.83 30.89
C ILE A 58 -3.26 22.76 30.16
N ILE A 59 -2.70 21.56 29.93
CA ILE A 59 -3.35 20.52 29.12
C ILE A 59 -4.68 20.06 29.74
N ASP A 60 -4.80 20.12 31.06
CA ASP A 60 -6.00 19.73 31.82
C ASP A 60 -7.14 20.75 31.71
N HIS A 61 -6.84 21.93 31.16
CA HIS A 61 -7.82 23.00 30.91
C HIS A 61 -8.22 23.09 29.43
N VAL A 62 -7.73 22.21 28.56
CA VAL A 62 -8.07 22.22 27.13
C VAL A 62 -9.40 21.50 26.90
N ASP A 63 -10.41 22.25 26.45
CA ASP A 63 -11.75 21.72 26.15
C ASP A 63 -11.87 21.20 24.72
N TYR A 64 -11.23 21.88 23.75
CA TYR A 64 -11.28 21.52 22.33
C TYR A 64 -9.90 21.22 21.78
N LEU A 65 -9.81 20.19 20.96
CA LEU A 65 -8.60 19.86 20.21
C LEU A 65 -8.91 19.88 18.72
N SER A 66 -8.43 20.89 18.00
CA SER A 66 -8.55 21.01 16.56
C SER A 66 -7.30 20.47 15.88
N THR A 67 -7.45 19.56 14.93
CA THR A 67 -6.30 18.92 14.28
C THR A 67 -6.46 18.86 12.77
N VAL A 68 -5.34 18.87 12.04
CA VAL A 68 -5.32 18.66 10.59
C VAL A 68 -4.08 17.86 10.19
N SER A 69 -4.22 16.94 9.24
CA SER A 69 -3.10 16.17 8.67
C SER A 69 -2.20 15.56 9.77
N GLY A 70 -0.90 15.86 9.79
CA GLY A 70 0.06 15.34 10.78
C GLY A 70 -0.29 15.67 12.24
N GLY A 71 -0.94 16.80 12.51
CA GLY A 71 -1.47 17.11 13.85
C GLY A 71 -2.57 16.15 14.29
N GLY A 72 -3.30 15.57 13.33
CA GLY A 72 -4.30 14.54 13.57
C GLY A 72 -3.70 13.22 14.06
N TYR A 73 -2.43 12.92 13.75
CA TYR A 73 -1.78 11.70 14.24
C TYR A 73 -1.63 11.74 15.76
N LEU A 74 -1.00 12.79 16.28
CA LEU A 74 -0.87 12.98 17.72
C LEU A 74 -2.23 13.23 18.39
N GLY A 75 -3.09 14.03 17.76
CA GLY A 75 -4.41 14.31 18.33
C GLY A 75 -5.25 13.05 18.49
N ALA A 76 -5.23 12.17 17.50
CA ALA A 76 -5.90 10.86 17.60
C ALA A 76 -5.29 9.98 18.70
N SER A 77 -3.96 10.01 18.91
CA SER A 77 -3.34 9.32 20.04
C SER A 77 -3.81 9.86 21.38
N LEU A 78 -3.78 11.18 21.55
CA LEU A 78 -4.22 11.84 22.79
C LEU A 78 -5.67 11.52 23.10
N SER A 79 -6.56 11.77 22.15
CA SER A 79 -7.99 11.54 22.34
C SER A 79 -8.30 10.05 22.56
N THR A 80 -7.61 9.14 21.88
CA THR A 80 -7.77 7.69 22.07
C THR A 80 -7.31 7.23 23.44
N ILE A 81 -6.14 7.67 23.91
CA ILE A 81 -5.62 7.21 25.20
C ILE A 81 -6.38 7.87 26.35
N MET A 82 -6.60 9.18 26.28
CA MET A 82 -7.32 9.95 27.31
C MET A 82 -8.82 9.66 27.35
N ARG A 83 -9.38 8.94 26.35
CA ARG A 83 -10.77 8.42 26.42
C ARG A 83 -10.97 7.52 27.64
N GLN A 84 -9.92 6.80 28.04
CA GLN A 84 -9.96 5.85 29.15
C GLN A 84 -9.77 6.52 30.52
N GLY A 85 -9.58 7.83 30.56
CA GLY A 85 -9.21 8.59 31.76
C GLY A 85 -7.71 8.51 32.05
N GLY A 86 -7.33 8.75 33.30
CA GLY A 86 -5.93 8.64 33.77
C GLY A 86 -5.14 9.95 33.68
N GLU A 87 -3.81 9.82 33.57
CA GLU A 87 -2.88 10.94 33.43
C GLU A 87 -2.58 11.25 31.96
N PHE A 88 -1.92 12.38 31.71
CA PHE A 88 -1.43 12.71 30.37
C PHE A 88 -0.51 11.60 29.85
N PRO A 89 -0.72 11.09 28.62
CA PRO A 89 -0.07 9.86 28.16
C PRO A 89 1.40 10.01 27.76
N PHE A 90 1.88 11.23 27.52
CA PHE A 90 3.23 11.46 27.00
C PHE A 90 4.11 12.35 27.89
N PRO A 91 4.15 12.16 29.22
CA PRO A 91 4.88 13.08 30.09
C PRO A 91 6.37 13.07 29.71
N HIS A 92 7.01 14.24 29.76
CA HIS A 92 8.46 14.31 29.63
C HIS A 92 9.06 14.15 31.03
N VAL A 93 9.73 13.02 31.28
CA VAL A 93 10.32 12.68 32.56
C VAL A 93 11.82 12.54 32.38
N GLU A 94 12.61 13.22 33.22
CA GLU A 94 14.06 13.03 33.32
C GLU A 94 14.33 11.75 34.14
N SER A 95 14.07 10.59 33.53
CA SER A 95 14.26 9.26 34.12
C SER A 95 14.95 8.35 33.11
N PRO A 96 15.78 7.38 33.55
CA PRO A 96 16.29 6.34 32.66
C PRO A 96 15.17 5.52 31.98
N ASN A 97 14.00 5.43 32.64
CA ASN A 97 12.84 4.71 32.13
C ASN A 97 11.87 5.70 31.47
N GLU A 98 11.83 5.65 30.15
CA GLU A 98 10.91 6.42 29.31
C GLU A 98 9.45 5.94 29.51
N PRO A 99 8.44 6.83 29.54
CA PRO A 99 7.06 6.39 29.62
C PRO A 99 6.68 5.52 28.43
N ALA A 100 5.91 4.46 28.67
CA ALA A 100 5.66 3.39 27.69
C ALA A 100 5.10 3.90 26.35
N TYR A 101 4.22 4.91 26.36
CA TYR A 101 3.68 5.48 25.11
C TYR A 101 4.71 6.33 24.35
N VAL A 102 5.60 7.03 25.05
CA VAL A 102 6.70 7.80 24.43
C VAL A 102 7.73 6.84 23.84
N GLU A 103 8.09 5.79 24.59
CA GLU A 103 8.97 4.71 24.12
C GLU A 103 8.40 4.04 22.87
N TRP A 104 7.09 3.74 22.87
CA TRP A 104 6.41 3.19 21.70
C TRP A 104 6.51 4.11 20.49
N LEU A 105 6.19 5.39 20.65
CA LEU A 105 6.27 6.37 19.56
C LEU A 105 7.70 6.50 19.04
N ARG A 106 8.71 6.52 19.92
CA ARG A 106 10.13 6.58 19.52
C ARG A 106 10.51 5.34 18.71
N ASN A 107 10.18 4.15 19.20
CA ASN A 107 10.51 2.88 18.55
C ASN A 107 9.72 2.65 17.24
N ASN A 108 8.53 3.24 17.10
CA ASN A 108 7.68 3.13 15.90
C ASN A 108 7.69 4.39 15.02
N SER A 109 8.53 5.37 15.34
CA SER A 109 8.65 6.63 14.58
C SER A 109 9.18 6.40 13.15
N ASN A 110 9.99 5.36 12.95
CA ASN A 110 10.32 4.85 11.62
C ASN A 110 9.19 3.93 11.10
N TYR A 111 7.99 4.49 10.96
CA TYR A 111 6.78 3.74 10.62
C TYR A 111 6.88 3.02 9.25
N LEU A 112 7.80 3.42 8.36
CA LEU A 112 8.05 2.77 7.06
C LEU A 112 8.95 1.52 7.14
N ALA A 113 9.70 1.30 8.23
CA ALA A 113 10.53 0.11 8.38
C ALA A 113 10.79 -0.23 9.85
N THR A 114 9.71 -0.53 10.60
CA THR A 114 9.81 -0.89 12.02
C THR A 114 10.50 -2.24 12.23
N ARG A 115 10.36 -3.19 11.30
CA ARG A 115 11.00 -4.53 11.34
C ARG A 115 12.29 -4.64 10.50
N GLY A 116 12.90 -3.52 10.13
CA GLY A 116 14.15 -3.51 9.37
C GLY A 116 14.03 -4.06 7.94
N PHE A 117 14.96 -4.91 7.52
CA PHE A 117 15.08 -5.41 6.13
C PHE A 117 13.79 -6.01 5.57
N ILE A 118 13.08 -6.80 6.37
CA ILE A 118 11.84 -7.49 5.97
C ILE A 118 10.78 -6.49 5.51
N ASP A 119 10.68 -5.33 6.17
CA ASP A 119 9.69 -4.31 5.79
C ASP A 119 10.04 -3.61 4.48
N TYR A 120 11.33 -3.47 4.14
CA TYR A 120 11.75 -2.95 2.83
C TYR A 120 11.39 -3.93 1.71
N VAL A 121 11.68 -5.23 1.91
CA VAL A 121 11.30 -6.28 0.96
C VAL A 121 9.79 -6.31 0.78
N ARG A 122 9.04 -6.17 1.88
CA ARG A 122 7.58 -6.10 1.85
C ARG A 122 7.06 -4.89 1.08
N LEU A 123 7.60 -3.69 1.33
CA LEU A 123 7.21 -2.49 0.58
C LEU A 123 7.48 -2.66 -0.92
N PHE A 124 8.63 -3.23 -1.27
CA PHE A 124 8.95 -3.54 -2.66
C PHE A 124 7.99 -4.57 -3.25
N ALA A 125 7.68 -5.65 -2.54
CA ALA A 125 6.71 -6.67 -2.95
C ALA A 125 5.31 -6.07 -3.19
N ILE A 126 4.86 -5.17 -2.31
CA ILE A 126 3.58 -4.46 -2.47
C ILE A 126 3.59 -3.54 -3.69
N LEU A 127 4.70 -2.83 -3.94
CA LEU A 127 4.87 -2.00 -5.13
C LEU A 127 4.80 -2.86 -6.40
N LEU A 128 5.54 -3.97 -6.44
CA LEU A 128 5.56 -4.92 -7.54
C LEU A 128 4.16 -5.48 -7.82
N ARG A 129 3.43 -5.86 -6.76
CA ARG A 129 2.02 -6.26 -6.87
C ARG A 129 1.16 -5.17 -7.48
N GLY A 130 1.32 -3.91 -7.07
CA GLY A 130 0.61 -2.78 -7.65
C GLY A 130 0.87 -2.63 -9.16
N ILE A 131 2.13 -2.78 -9.57
CA ILE A 131 2.51 -2.76 -11.00
C ILE A 131 1.85 -3.90 -11.76
N LEU A 132 1.89 -5.14 -11.24
CA LEU A 132 1.29 -6.31 -11.89
C LEU A 132 -0.24 -6.20 -12.01
N ILE A 133 -0.92 -5.72 -10.96
CA ILE A 133 -2.38 -5.51 -10.99
C ILE A 133 -2.75 -4.40 -11.98
N ASN A 134 -1.99 -3.29 -12.01
CA ASN A 134 -2.23 -2.23 -12.98
C ASN A 134 -2.02 -2.74 -14.42
N LEU A 135 -0.98 -3.55 -14.65
CA LEU A 135 -0.75 -4.19 -15.95
C LEU A 135 -1.90 -5.13 -16.32
N LEU A 136 -2.44 -5.89 -15.37
CA LEU A 136 -3.60 -6.75 -15.56
C LEU A 136 -4.85 -5.95 -15.96
N VAL A 137 -5.07 -4.80 -15.35
CA VAL A 137 -6.17 -3.87 -15.70
C VAL A 137 -5.99 -3.28 -17.10
N LEU A 138 -4.74 -3.01 -17.51
CA LEU A 138 -4.42 -2.50 -18.85
C LEU A 138 -4.38 -3.61 -19.91
N LEU A 139 -4.30 -4.89 -19.53
CA LEU A 139 -4.11 -5.99 -20.47
C LEU A 139 -5.24 -6.11 -21.51
N PRO A 140 -6.55 -6.00 -21.17
CA PRO A 140 -7.63 -6.12 -22.16
C PRO A 140 -7.52 -5.15 -23.35
N PRO A 141 -7.38 -3.82 -23.17
CA PRO A 141 -7.22 -2.91 -24.30
C PRO A 141 -5.92 -3.15 -25.09
N LEU A 142 -4.83 -3.61 -24.45
CA LEU A 142 -3.59 -3.95 -25.14
C LEU A 142 -3.74 -5.18 -26.05
N LEU A 143 -4.45 -6.21 -25.57
CA LEU A 143 -4.75 -7.41 -26.37
C LEU A 143 -5.66 -7.08 -27.56
N ILE A 144 -6.67 -6.23 -27.35
CA ILE A 144 -7.54 -5.74 -28.44
C ILE A 144 -6.71 -4.95 -29.46
N ALA A 145 -5.85 -4.04 -29.01
CA ALA A 145 -4.95 -3.29 -29.90
C ALA A 145 -4.05 -4.23 -30.71
N SER A 146 -3.54 -5.31 -30.10
CA SER A 146 -2.70 -6.30 -30.78
C SER A 146 -3.43 -7.01 -31.91
N VAL A 147 -4.71 -7.37 -31.71
CA VAL A 147 -5.55 -7.96 -32.75
C VAL A 147 -5.84 -6.94 -33.87
N LEU A 148 -6.10 -5.68 -33.53
CA LEU A 148 -6.30 -4.63 -34.53
C LEU A 148 -5.04 -4.42 -35.38
N PHE A 149 -3.86 -4.39 -34.76
CA PHE A 149 -2.59 -4.30 -35.47
C PHE A 149 -2.34 -5.53 -36.33
N SER A 150 -2.65 -6.74 -35.85
CA SER A 150 -2.46 -7.95 -36.66
C SER A 150 -3.37 -7.96 -37.89
N LEU A 151 -4.60 -7.43 -37.79
CA LEU A 151 -5.49 -7.28 -38.95
C LEU A 151 -4.97 -6.27 -39.97
N TYR A 152 -4.38 -5.17 -39.49
CA TYR A 152 -3.80 -4.15 -40.37
C TYR A 152 -2.54 -4.66 -41.10
N TYR A 153 -1.63 -5.33 -40.39
CA TYR A 153 -0.35 -5.79 -40.94
C TYR A 153 -0.39 -7.20 -41.56
N GLY A 154 -1.34 -8.05 -41.16
CA GLY A 154 -1.48 -9.41 -41.68
C GLY A 154 -1.95 -9.49 -43.14
N GLY A 155 -2.39 -8.37 -43.72
CA GLY A 155 -2.79 -8.25 -45.12
C GLY A 155 -1.68 -7.91 -46.12
N ASP A 156 -0.45 -7.58 -45.66
CA ASP A 156 0.68 -7.19 -46.52
C ASP A 156 1.78 -8.27 -46.57
N PRO A 157 1.92 -9.02 -47.68
CA PRO A 157 2.94 -10.05 -47.87
C PRO A 157 4.40 -9.54 -47.80
N GLY A 158 4.62 -8.23 -47.97
CA GLY A 158 5.97 -7.61 -47.96
C GLY A 158 6.54 -7.42 -46.55
N PHE A 159 5.69 -7.18 -45.57
CA PHE A 159 6.07 -7.04 -44.15
C PHE A 159 6.38 -8.40 -43.50
N MET A 160 5.73 -9.46 -43.98
CA MET A 160 5.74 -10.85 -43.48
C MET A 160 7.08 -11.62 -43.61
N LYS A 161 8.17 -11.00 -44.09
CA LYS A 161 9.46 -11.69 -44.34
C LYS A 161 10.60 -11.30 -43.39
N LYS A 162 10.40 -10.38 -42.45
CA LYS A 162 11.46 -9.94 -41.52
C LYS A 162 10.93 -9.76 -40.10
N GLY A 163 10.68 -10.87 -39.41
CA GLY A 163 10.54 -10.88 -37.95
C GLY A 163 11.86 -10.48 -37.28
N LEU A 164 12.11 -9.17 -37.17
CA LEU A 164 13.34 -8.60 -36.59
C LEU A 164 13.47 -8.92 -35.09
N LEU A 165 12.34 -9.02 -34.37
CA LEU A 165 12.32 -9.29 -32.93
C LEU A 165 12.75 -10.73 -32.62
N ASN A 166 12.26 -11.70 -33.41
CA ASN A 166 12.62 -13.12 -33.28
C ASN A 166 14.11 -13.39 -33.56
N GLN A 167 14.70 -12.70 -34.55
CA GLN A 167 16.13 -12.81 -34.86
C GLN A 167 17.04 -12.22 -33.75
N TRP A 168 16.57 -11.21 -33.02
CA TRP A 168 17.33 -10.60 -31.92
C TRP A 168 17.20 -11.38 -30.60
N LEU A 169 16.03 -11.98 -30.33
CA LEU A 169 15.75 -12.71 -29.07
C LEU A 169 16.21 -14.18 -29.08
N LEU A 170 16.25 -14.86 -30.23
CA LEU A 170 16.60 -16.28 -30.32
C LEU A 170 18.12 -16.56 -30.43
N HIS A 171 18.93 -15.56 -30.78
CA HIS A 171 20.40 -15.71 -30.91
C HIS A 171 21.19 -15.29 -29.66
N GLY A 172 20.52 -14.92 -28.57
CA GLY A 172 21.16 -14.48 -27.32
C GLY A 172 20.61 -15.20 -26.10
N PHE A 173 21.46 -15.95 -25.40
CA PHE A 173 21.29 -16.53 -24.06
C PHE A 173 19.89 -17.12 -23.75
N ASP A 174 19.71 -18.44 -23.95
CA ASP A 174 18.52 -19.13 -23.46
C ASP A 174 18.61 -19.29 -21.94
N TRP A 175 17.96 -18.37 -21.23
CA TRP A 175 17.91 -18.35 -19.77
C TRP A 175 17.34 -19.65 -19.16
N ARG A 176 16.62 -20.47 -19.94
CA ARG A 176 16.04 -21.74 -19.48
C ARG A 176 17.08 -22.83 -19.24
N ASP A 177 18.25 -22.73 -19.88
CA ASP A 177 19.37 -23.64 -19.63
C ASP A 177 19.97 -23.44 -18.23
N VAL A 178 19.78 -22.24 -17.67
CA VAL A 178 20.29 -21.82 -16.37
C VAL A 178 19.22 -21.91 -15.29
N PHE A 179 17.99 -21.49 -15.62
CA PHE A 179 16.89 -21.35 -14.67
C PHE A 179 15.80 -22.38 -14.99
N GLN A 180 15.90 -23.56 -14.37
CA GLN A 180 14.96 -24.65 -14.58
C GLN A 180 13.73 -24.52 -13.67
N MET A 181 13.93 -24.13 -12.41
CA MET A 181 12.89 -24.04 -11.37
C MET A 181 12.36 -22.62 -11.19
N THR A 182 13.23 -21.60 -11.34
CA THR A 182 12.85 -20.19 -11.20
C THR A 182 11.63 -19.79 -12.02
N PRO A 183 11.44 -20.17 -13.31
CA PRO A 183 10.23 -19.81 -14.04
C PRO A 183 8.93 -20.37 -13.43
N TYR A 184 8.92 -21.61 -12.95
CA TYR A 184 7.73 -22.19 -12.33
C TYR A 184 7.38 -21.49 -11.01
N VAL A 185 8.41 -21.17 -10.22
CA VAL A 185 8.25 -20.40 -8.98
C VAL A 185 7.78 -18.99 -9.30
N ALA A 186 8.35 -18.33 -10.31
CA ALA A 186 7.94 -17.01 -10.74
C ALA A 186 6.47 -16.98 -11.17
N LEU A 187 6.01 -17.99 -11.92
CA LEU A 187 4.60 -18.15 -12.28
C LEU A 187 3.71 -18.34 -11.05
N ALA A 188 4.14 -19.13 -10.06
CA ALA A 188 3.41 -19.28 -8.80
C ALA A 188 3.35 -17.95 -8.01
N VAL A 189 4.44 -17.19 -7.96
CA VAL A 189 4.49 -15.86 -7.33
C VAL A 189 3.57 -14.89 -8.05
N ILE A 190 3.61 -14.83 -9.38
CA ILE A 190 2.72 -13.99 -10.19
C ILE A 190 1.27 -14.39 -9.97
N GLY A 191 0.97 -15.70 -9.99
CA GLY A 191 -0.36 -16.23 -9.70
C GLY A 191 -0.86 -15.83 -8.31
N TRP A 192 -0.01 -15.91 -7.28
CA TRP A 192 -0.32 -15.45 -5.92
C TRP A 192 -0.62 -13.95 -5.88
N TYR A 193 0.16 -13.14 -6.59
CA TYR A 193 -0.01 -11.69 -6.65
C TYR A 193 -1.29 -11.30 -7.41
N ILE A 194 -1.63 -12.01 -8.48
CA ILE A 194 -2.86 -11.82 -9.27
C ILE A 194 -4.09 -12.35 -8.55
N ALA A 195 -3.97 -13.40 -7.73
CA ALA A 195 -5.06 -13.92 -6.93
C ALA A 195 -5.44 -12.98 -5.76
N PHE A 196 -4.56 -12.04 -5.39
CA PHE A 196 -4.77 -11.08 -4.30
C PHE A 196 -6.15 -10.40 -4.32
N PRO A 197 -6.64 -9.82 -5.43
CA PRO A 197 -7.92 -9.10 -5.44
C PRO A 197 -9.11 -10.03 -5.11
N VAL A 198 -9.01 -11.32 -5.44
CA VAL A 198 -10.00 -12.34 -5.05
C VAL A 198 -10.03 -12.50 -3.54
N PHE A 199 -8.86 -12.68 -2.91
CA PHE A 199 -8.74 -12.78 -1.46
C PHE A 199 -9.23 -11.52 -0.75
N VAL A 200 -8.95 -10.34 -1.29
CA VAL A 200 -9.44 -9.05 -0.76
C VAL A 200 -10.97 -9.00 -0.69
N ARG A 201 -11.66 -9.49 -1.72
CA ARG A 201 -13.12 -9.52 -1.73
C ARG A 201 -13.66 -10.44 -0.64
N SER A 202 -13.04 -11.61 -0.46
CA SER A 202 -13.33 -12.51 0.68
C SER A 202 -13.01 -11.85 2.02
N PHE A 203 -11.93 -11.08 2.11
CA PHE A 203 -11.59 -10.32 3.31
C PHE A 203 -12.62 -9.25 3.63
N LYS A 204 -13.20 -8.54 2.65
CA LYS A 204 -14.30 -7.60 2.93
C LYS A 204 -15.50 -8.28 3.60
N VAL A 205 -15.78 -9.53 3.24
CA VAL A 205 -16.86 -10.32 3.86
C VAL A 205 -16.51 -10.72 5.30
N VAL A 206 -15.31 -11.25 5.52
CA VAL A 206 -14.81 -11.60 6.87
C VAL A 206 -14.72 -10.36 7.75
N LYS A 207 -14.18 -9.27 7.21
CA LYS A 207 -14.07 -7.94 7.83
C LYS A 207 -15.43 -7.44 8.31
N ARG A 208 -16.47 -7.53 7.48
CA ARG A 208 -17.84 -7.16 7.88
C ARG A 208 -18.34 -8.04 9.03
N LYS A 209 -18.06 -9.34 9.01
CA LYS A 209 -18.46 -10.25 10.11
C LYS A 209 -17.73 -9.93 11.42
N VAL A 210 -16.42 -9.70 11.37
CA VAL A 210 -15.61 -9.34 12.56
C VAL A 210 -16.01 -7.97 13.11
N ALA A 211 -16.25 -6.99 12.25
CA ALA A 211 -16.74 -5.68 12.67
C ALA A 211 -18.12 -5.77 13.35
N LEU A 212 -18.99 -6.66 12.89
CA LEU A 212 -20.29 -6.92 13.53
C LEU A 212 -20.17 -7.65 14.87
N SER A 213 -19.14 -8.48 15.07
CA SER A 213 -18.95 -9.24 16.32
C SER A 213 -18.12 -8.52 17.38
N GLU A 214 -17.12 -7.76 16.98
CA GLU A 214 -16.16 -7.10 17.89
C GLU A 214 -16.31 -5.58 17.95
N GLY A 215 -17.21 -4.99 17.16
CA GLY A 215 -17.46 -3.54 17.13
C GLY A 215 -16.31 -2.70 16.55
N SER A 216 -15.22 -3.31 16.08
CA SER A 216 -14.05 -2.62 15.53
C SER A 216 -13.55 -3.24 14.23
N ASP A 217 -12.98 -2.39 13.38
CA ASP A 217 -12.53 -2.71 12.03
C ASP A 217 -11.00 -2.83 11.88
N SER A 218 -10.25 -2.94 13.00
CA SER A 218 -8.78 -2.93 13.00
C SER A 218 -8.17 -4.17 12.31
N THR A 219 -8.10 -4.09 10.99
CA THR A 219 -7.59 -5.13 10.07
C THR A 219 -6.07 -5.10 9.93
N VAL A 220 -5.40 -4.18 10.64
CA VAL A 220 -3.94 -3.94 10.58
C VAL A 220 -3.15 -5.23 10.75
N LYS A 221 -3.39 -5.98 11.85
CA LYS A 221 -2.66 -7.23 12.16
C LYS A 221 -2.90 -8.32 11.10
N PHE A 222 -4.10 -8.39 10.54
CA PHE A 222 -4.44 -9.38 9.54
C PHE A 222 -3.82 -9.05 8.18
N ARG A 223 -3.91 -7.77 7.77
CA ARG A 223 -3.30 -7.29 6.52
C ARG A 223 -1.78 -7.36 6.58
N ASP A 224 -1.18 -7.11 7.74
CA ASP A 224 0.26 -7.25 8.01
C ASP A 224 0.76 -8.67 7.68
N LYS A 225 0.08 -9.71 8.19
CA LYS A 225 0.42 -11.12 7.90
C LYS A 225 0.30 -11.44 6.41
N PHE A 226 -0.75 -10.96 5.78
CA PHE A 226 -0.98 -11.23 4.37
C PHE A 226 0.06 -10.52 3.49
N GLU A 227 0.40 -9.27 3.80
CA GLU A 227 1.44 -8.52 3.10
C GLU A 227 2.83 -9.15 3.25
N LEU A 228 3.13 -9.75 4.41
CA LEU A 228 4.35 -10.52 4.63
C LEU A 228 4.47 -11.74 3.71
N SER A 229 3.36 -12.37 3.33
CA SER A 229 3.40 -13.50 2.38
C SER A 229 3.98 -13.10 1.03
N PHE A 230 3.75 -11.86 0.58
CA PHE A 230 4.33 -11.35 -0.66
C PHE A 230 5.84 -11.15 -0.55
N ALA A 231 6.31 -10.66 0.61
CA ALA A 231 7.73 -10.54 0.88
C ALA A 231 8.40 -11.92 0.91
N PHE A 232 7.77 -12.89 1.58
CA PHE A 232 8.29 -14.25 1.69
C PHE A 232 8.38 -14.95 0.33
N THR A 233 7.32 -14.88 -0.47
CA THR A 233 7.30 -15.47 -1.82
C THR A 233 8.34 -14.84 -2.75
N LEU A 234 8.59 -13.54 -2.61
CA LEU A 234 9.66 -12.85 -3.34
C LEU A 234 11.06 -13.31 -2.88
N LEU A 235 11.28 -13.47 -1.57
CA LEU A 235 12.53 -13.98 -1.03
C LEU A 235 12.76 -15.44 -1.43
N LEU A 236 11.70 -16.25 -1.49
CA LEU A 236 11.77 -17.62 -1.97
C LEU A 236 12.19 -17.66 -3.45
N LEU A 237 11.58 -16.82 -4.30
CA LEU A 237 11.97 -16.70 -5.70
C LEU A 237 13.45 -16.29 -5.85
N ALA A 238 13.88 -15.27 -5.11
CA ALA A 238 15.27 -14.82 -5.12
C ALA A 238 16.23 -15.91 -4.61
N GLY A 239 15.86 -16.64 -3.57
CA GLY A 239 16.65 -17.74 -3.01
C GLY A 239 16.83 -18.88 -4.02
N ILE A 240 15.77 -19.27 -4.72
CA ILE A 240 15.84 -20.31 -5.75
C ILE A 240 16.70 -19.86 -6.93
N ALA A 241 16.50 -18.63 -7.42
CA ALA A 241 17.33 -18.08 -8.48
C ALA A 241 18.81 -18.02 -8.09
N MET A 242 19.13 -17.66 -6.84
CA MET A 242 20.51 -17.65 -6.34
C MET A 242 21.13 -19.05 -6.31
N ILE A 243 20.37 -20.08 -5.96
CA ILE A 243 20.82 -21.48 -6.00
C ILE A 243 21.10 -21.90 -7.45
N GLU A 244 20.22 -21.54 -8.39
CA GLU A 244 20.37 -21.87 -9.81
C GLU A 244 21.52 -21.12 -10.50
N ILE A 245 21.90 -19.94 -9.99
CA ILE A 245 23.08 -19.19 -10.45
C ILE A 245 24.39 -19.80 -9.93
N PHE A 246 24.35 -20.62 -8.87
CA PHE A 246 25.56 -21.11 -8.19
C PHE A 246 26.52 -21.91 -9.10
N PRO A 247 26.06 -22.79 -10.00
CA PRO A 247 26.94 -23.49 -10.95
C PRO A 247 27.69 -22.53 -11.88
N ILE A 248 27.06 -21.43 -12.31
CA ILE A 248 27.70 -20.39 -13.12
C ILE A 248 28.76 -19.67 -12.31
N ILE A 249 28.46 -19.32 -11.05
CA ILE A 249 29.44 -18.70 -10.16
C ILE A 249 30.65 -19.63 -9.98
N ILE A 250 30.44 -20.93 -9.77
CA ILE A 250 31.53 -21.90 -9.64
C ILE A 250 32.34 -22.00 -10.94
N HIS A 251 31.67 -22.04 -12.09
CA HIS A 251 32.34 -22.11 -13.40
C HIS A 251 33.23 -20.88 -13.63
N PHE A 252 32.67 -19.67 -13.46
CA PHE A 252 33.46 -18.43 -13.55
C PHE A 252 34.55 -18.37 -12.50
N PHE A 253 34.29 -18.81 -11.28
CA PHE A 253 35.30 -18.87 -10.22
C PHE A 253 36.44 -19.82 -10.59
N HIS A 254 36.14 -20.97 -11.18
CA HIS A 254 37.13 -21.93 -11.66
C HIS A 254 37.94 -21.35 -12.83
N GLU A 255 37.30 -20.76 -13.84
CA GLU A 255 38.00 -20.15 -14.97
C GLU A 255 38.87 -18.97 -14.53
N PHE A 256 38.34 -18.11 -13.67
CA PHE A 256 39.06 -16.98 -13.11
C PHE A 256 40.28 -17.43 -12.31
N ARG A 257 40.13 -18.44 -11.42
CA ARG A 257 41.25 -19.04 -10.66
C ARG A 257 42.31 -19.62 -11.58
N ARG A 258 41.93 -20.21 -12.71
CA ARG A 258 42.88 -20.74 -13.70
C ARG A 258 43.61 -19.62 -14.45
N SER A 259 42.96 -18.47 -14.66
CA SER A 259 43.52 -17.32 -15.38
C SER A 259 44.50 -16.46 -14.58
N THR A 260 44.39 -16.43 -13.24
CA THR A 260 45.26 -15.62 -12.36
C THR A 260 46.16 -16.50 -11.49
N GLN A 261 47.49 -16.36 -11.58
CA GLN A 261 48.49 -17.01 -10.71
C GLN A 261 48.50 -16.47 -9.25
N ILE A 262 47.35 -16.07 -8.71
CA ILE A 262 47.27 -15.36 -7.43
C ILE A 262 46.41 -16.15 -6.42
N ALA A 263 46.77 -17.42 -6.21
CA ALA A 263 46.09 -18.28 -5.24
C ALA A 263 46.22 -17.75 -3.79
N ASP A 264 47.30 -17.04 -3.47
CA ASP A 264 47.63 -16.58 -2.10
C ASP A 264 46.94 -15.26 -1.67
N VAL A 265 46.41 -14.48 -2.62
CA VAL A 265 45.65 -13.26 -2.28
C VAL A 265 44.21 -13.60 -1.87
N TRP A 266 43.66 -14.73 -2.34
CA TRP A 266 42.29 -15.14 -2.02
C TRP A 266 42.12 -15.69 -0.62
N THR A 267 43.10 -16.45 -0.11
CA THR A 267 43.14 -16.87 1.31
C THR A 267 43.20 -15.67 2.25
N SER A 268 43.81 -14.57 1.80
CA SER A 268 43.90 -13.29 2.51
C SER A 268 42.60 -12.45 2.42
N ILE A 269 41.90 -12.47 1.27
CA ILE A 269 40.58 -11.80 1.09
C ILE A 269 39.47 -12.56 1.82
N ALA A 270 39.50 -13.88 1.86
CA ALA A 270 38.54 -14.69 2.60
C ALA A 270 38.64 -14.49 4.12
N SER A 271 39.81 -14.06 4.63
CA SER A 271 40.07 -13.81 6.05
C SER A 271 39.96 -12.34 6.48
N GLY A 272 40.13 -11.36 5.57
CA GLY A 272 40.06 -9.92 5.90
C GLY A 272 39.11 -9.05 5.06
N GLY A 273 38.57 -9.56 3.95
CA GLY A 273 37.83 -8.77 2.96
C GLY A 273 36.36 -8.50 3.30
N SER A 274 35.73 -9.34 4.11
CA SER A 274 34.30 -9.26 4.43
C SER A 274 33.94 -7.97 5.18
N ILE A 275 34.77 -7.49 6.11
CA ILE A 275 34.49 -6.26 6.87
C ILE A 275 34.66 -5.01 6.01
N ALA A 276 35.73 -4.93 5.20
CA ALA A 276 35.93 -3.81 4.27
C ALA A 276 34.86 -3.76 3.17
N ALA A 277 34.43 -4.92 2.67
CA ALA A 277 33.32 -5.03 1.73
C ALA A 277 31.99 -4.61 2.37
N LEU A 278 31.72 -4.97 3.62
CA LEU A 278 30.55 -4.52 4.38
C LEU A 278 30.55 -3.01 4.61
N VAL A 279 31.69 -2.42 4.97
CA VAL A 279 31.84 -0.97 5.17
C VAL A 279 31.75 -0.19 3.85
N ALA A 280 32.34 -0.72 2.77
CA ALA A 280 32.21 -0.15 1.43
C ALA A 280 30.77 -0.26 0.91
N ALA A 281 30.11 -1.40 1.13
CA ALA A 281 28.70 -1.61 0.80
C ALA A 281 27.81 -0.62 1.57
N ASP A 282 28.04 -0.42 2.88
CA ASP A 282 27.28 0.56 3.67
C ASP A 282 27.49 2.00 3.17
N LYS A 283 28.73 2.40 2.85
CA LYS A 283 29.04 3.72 2.28
C LYS A 283 28.43 3.92 0.88
N MET A 284 28.37 2.87 0.08
CA MET A 284 27.75 2.85 -1.25
C MET A 284 26.21 2.87 -1.18
N LEU A 285 25.62 2.12 -0.25
CA LEU A 285 24.17 2.10 0.02
C LEU A 285 23.65 3.48 0.44
N ARG A 286 24.42 4.24 1.24
CA ARG A 286 24.07 5.63 1.63
C ARG A 286 24.04 6.58 0.42
N LYS A 287 24.95 6.43 -0.55
CA LYS A 287 24.93 7.19 -1.82
C LYS A 287 23.79 6.74 -2.75
N PHE A 288 23.44 5.45 -2.71
CA PHE A 288 22.31 4.88 -3.45
C PHE A 288 20.96 5.47 -3.01
N GLY A 289 20.86 6.02 -1.79
CA GLY A 289 19.58 6.50 -1.25
C GLY A 289 18.88 7.61 -2.05
N LYS A 290 19.62 8.56 -2.65
CA LYS A 290 19.03 9.62 -3.51
C LYS A 290 19.14 9.28 -4.98
N PHE A 291 20.32 8.86 -5.42
CA PHE A 291 20.58 8.48 -6.81
C PHE A 291 19.76 7.26 -7.23
N GLY A 292 19.74 6.21 -6.41
CA GLY A 292 18.96 5.00 -6.62
C GLY A 292 17.46 5.27 -6.60
N LYS A 293 16.95 6.22 -5.82
CA LYS A 293 15.53 6.64 -5.91
C LYS A 293 15.20 7.23 -7.27
N GLN A 294 16.08 8.08 -7.81
CA GLN A 294 15.89 8.72 -9.10
C GLN A 294 16.02 7.72 -10.26
N VAL A 295 17.02 6.85 -10.20
CA VAL A 295 17.17 5.75 -11.18
C VAL A 295 15.97 4.81 -11.11
N MET A 296 15.52 4.41 -9.91
CA MET A 296 14.37 3.53 -9.73
C MET A 296 13.09 4.19 -10.25
N SER A 297 12.86 5.49 -9.99
CA SER A 297 11.69 6.19 -10.54
C SER A 297 11.72 6.25 -12.07
N THR A 298 12.90 6.49 -12.66
CA THR A 298 13.07 6.51 -14.11
C THR A 298 12.88 5.12 -14.72
N LEU A 299 13.44 4.08 -14.10
CA LEU A 299 13.27 2.70 -14.52
C LEU A 299 11.81 2.24 -14.41
N ILE A 300 11.13 2.55 -13.30
CA ILE A 300 9.69 2.27 -13.15
C ILE A 300 8.88 3.02 -14.21
N GLY A 301 9.21 4.29 -14.48
CA GLY A 301 8.57 5.08 -15.53
C GLY A 301 8.78 4.49 -16.93
N LEU A 302 10.01 4.10 -17.25
CA LEU A 302 10.37 3.46 -18.51
C LEU A 302 9.70 2.09 -18.65
N LEU A 303 9.75 1.23 -17.62
CA LEU A 303 9.06 -0.06 -17.60
C LEU A 303 7.55 0.12 -17.78
N GLY A 304 6.96 1.13 -17.16
CA GLY A 304 5.54 1.46 -17.31
C GLY A 304 5.13 1.83 -18.74
N LEU A 305 6.06 2.35 -19.55
CA LEU A 305 5.84 2.66 -20.97
C LEU A 305 6.23 1.51 -21.91
N LEU A 306 7.38 0.88 -21.66
CA LEU A 306 7.95 -0.16 -22.53
C LEU A 306 7.20 -1.48 -22.40
N LEU A 307 6.75 -1.87 -21.20
CA LEU A 307 6.14 -3.18 -21.00
C LEU A 307 4.78 -3.31 -21.73
N PRO A 308 3.86 -2.33 -21.69
CA PRO A 308 2.66 -2.36 -22.52
C PRO A 308 2.96 -2.45 -24.02
N LEU A 309 3.96 -1.70 -24.50
CA LEU A 309 4.39 -1.74 -25.90
C LEU A 309 4.93 -3.12 -26.27
N LEU A 310 5.79 -3.71 -25.44
CA LEU A 310 6.33 -5.05 -25.66
C LEU A 310 5.23 -6.11 -25.70
N ILE A 311 4.20 -6.02 -24.84
CA ILE A 311 3.04 -6.92 -24.90
C ILE A 311 2.34 -6.81 -26.25
N VAL A 312 2.06 -5.58 -26.70
CA VAL A 312 1.39 -5.37 -27.99
C VAL A 312 2.24 -5.93 -29.14
N LEU A 313 3.53 -5.62 -29.16
CA LEU A 313 4.44 -6.09 -30.20
C LEU A 313 4.53 -7.62 -30.22
N TYR A 314 4.72 -8.25 -29.06
CA TYR A 314 4.87 -9.69 -28.94
C TYR A 314 3.60 -10.45 -29.35
N VAL A 315 2.44 -10.00 -28.88
CA VAL A 315 1.15 -10.63 -29.22
C VAL A 315 0.83 -10.41 -30.70
N THR A 316 1.06 -9.20 -31.22
CA THR A 316 0.85 -8.89 -32.65
C THR A 316 1.76 -9.75 -33.53
N GLU A 317 3.05 -9.84 -33.20
CA GLU A 317 4.01 -10.70 -33.91
C GLU A 317 3.53 -12.16 -33.90
N ALA A 318 3.12 -12.67 -32.74
CA ALA A 318 2.69 -14.05 -32.63
C ALA A 318 1.42 -14.35 -33.45
N LEU A 319 0.49 -13.40 -33.54
CA LEU A 319 -0.71 -13.49 -34.39
C LEU A 319 -0.39 -13.42 -35.88
N VAL A 320 0.54 -12.54 -36.28
CA VAL A 320 0.91 -12.33 -37.69
C VAL A 320 1.75 -13.48 -38.23
N TYR A 321 2.72 -13.98 -37.45
CA TYR A 321 3.67 -15.01 -37.88
C TYR A 321 3.28 -16.43 -37.47
N GLY A 322 2.10 -16.64 -36.87
CA GLY A 322 1.61 -17.97 -36.48
C GLY A 322 2.41 -18.64 -35.36
N ASN A 323 3.10 -17.86 -34.52
CA ASN A 323 3.89 -18.38 -33.39
C ASN A 323 3.04 -18.66 -32.14
N PHE A 324 1.73 -18.51 -32.23
CA PHE A 324 0.82 -18.72 -31.11
C PHE A 324 0.65 -20.23 -30.82
N ARG A 325 1.27 -20.72 -29.76
CA ARG A 325 1.26 -22.15 -29.38
C ARG A 325 0.00 -22.62 -28.66
N PHE A 326 -0.95 -21.71 -28.39
CA PHE A 326 -2.12 -21.98 -27.57
C PHE A 326 -3.38 -21.34 -28.18
N SER A 327 -4.09 -22.09 -29.03
CA SER A 327 -5.38 -21.67 -29.57
C SER A 327 -6.48 -22.60 -29.06
N PHE A 328 -7.64 -22.06 -28.68
CA PHE A 328 -8.81 -22.87 -28.36
C PHE A 328 -9.50 -23.43 -29.62
N PHE A 329 -9.09 -22.95 -30.80
CA PHE A 329 -9.66 -23.30 -32.08
C PHE A 329 -8.56 -23.78 -33.04
N ASP A 330 -8.86 -24.79 -33.85
CA ASP A 330 -7.90 -25.31 -34.83
C ASP A 330 -7.44 -24.25 -35.84
N ALA A 331 -6.24 -24.45 -36.40
CA ALA A 331 -5.53 -23.52 -37.31
C ALA A 331 -6.27 -23.19 -38.64
N GLY A 332 -7.47 -23.73 -38.86
CA GLY A 332 -8.34 -23.41 -39.99
C GLY A 332 -9.66 -22.73 -39.61
N TYR A 333 -9.91 -22.51 -38.31
CA TYR A 333 -11.14 -21.87 -37.85
C TYR A 333 -11.08 -20.37 -38.13
N SER A 334 -12.04 -19.88 -38.90
CA SER A 334 -12.24 -18.44 -39.12
C SER A 334 -13.69 -18.06 -38.84
N LEU A 335 -13.87 -16.97 -38.09
CA LEU A 335 -15.18 -16.41 -37.77
C LEU A 335 -15.09 -14.90 -37.89
N LEU A 336 -16.03 -14.30 -38.63
CA LEU A 336 -16.07 -12.84 -38.88
C LEU A 336 -14.78 -12.28 -39.50
N GLY A 337 -14.03 -13.09 -40.27
CA GLY A 337 -12.75 -12.70 -40.86
C GLY A 337 -11.56 -12.70 -39.89
N LEU A 338 -11.75 -13.19 -38.66
CA LEU A 338 -10.70 -13.35 -37.65
C LEU A 338 -10.18 -14.79 -37.63
N SER A 339 -8.88 -14.97 -37.41
CA SER A 339 -8.28 -16.29 -37.17
C SER A 339 -8.65 -16.84 -35.78
N GLY A 340 -8.58 -18.16 -35.60
CA GLY A 340 -8.83 -18.82 -34.31
C GLY A 340 -7.94 -18.30 -33.18
N GLU A 341 -6.70 -17.94 -33.48
CA GLU A 341 -5.76 -17.34 -32.53
C GLU A 341 -6.20 -15.93 -32.12
N ALA A 342 -6.64 -15.10 -33.07
CA ALA A 342 -7.14 -13.76 -32.78
C ALA A 342 -8.41 -13.82 -31.90
N ILE A 343 -9.30 -14.78 -32.16
CA ILE A 343 -10.48 -15.03 -31.32
C ILE A 343 -10.05 -15.45 -29.91
N THR A 344 -9.06 -16.33 -29.79
CA THR A 344 -8.50 -16.75 -28.49
C THR A 344 -7.96 -15.56 -27.69
N VAL A 345 -7.22 -14.65 -28.33
CA VAL A 345 -6.71 -13.42 -27.69
C VAL A 345 -7.85 -12.50 -27.25
N LEU A 346 -8.90 -12.34 -28.07
CA LEU A 346 -10.08 -11.54 -27.68
C LEU A 346 -10.84 -12.16 -26.50
N LEU A 347 -11.01 -13.48 -26.48
CA LEU A 347 -11.62 -14.18 -25.35
C LEU A 347 -10.80 -13.99 -24.07
N LEU A 348 -9.47 -14.03 -24.16
CA LEU A 348 -8.59 -13.74 -23.03
C LEU A 348 -8.72 -12.28 -22.55
N ALA A 349 -8.86 -11.33 -23.48
CA ALA A 349 -9.10 -9.93 -23.14
C ALA A 349 -10.42 -9.75 -22.38
N VAL A 350 -11.49 -10.39 -22.85
CA VAL A 350 -12.81 -10.37 -22.19
C VAL A 350 -12.75 -11.05 -20.82
N ALA A 351 -12.13 -12.23 -20.72
CA ALA A 351 -11.98 -12.95 -19.45
C ALA A 351 -11.19 -12.13 -18.42
N THR A 352 -10.10 -11.49 -18.85
CA THR A 352 -9.28 -10.62 -18.00
C THR A 352 -10.04 -9.38 -17.57
N TRP A 353 -10.81 -8.76 -18.48
CA TRP A 353 -11.66 -7.62 -18.18
C TRP A 353 -12.73 -7.98 -17.15
N LEU A 354 -13.43 -9.12 -17.34
CA LEU A 354 -14.42 -9.63 -16.39
C LEU A 354 -13.79 -9.92 -15.02
N PHE A 355 -12.61 -10.54 -14.99
CA PHE A 355 -11.87 -10.75 -13.75
C PHE A 355 -11.56 -9.44 -13.04
N CYS A 356 -11.03 -8.44 -13.76
CA CYS A 356 -10.73 -7.14 -13.18
C CYS A 356 -11.98 -6.45 -12.65
N TRP A 357 -13.06 -6.45 -13.41
CA TRP A 357 -14.34 -5.86 -13.01
C TRP A 357 -14.93 -6.52 -11.76
N LEU A 358 -14.80 -7.84 -11.62
CA LEU A 358 -15.34 -8.59 -10.49
C LEU A 358 -14.43 -8.54 -9.25
N PHE A 359 -13.11 -8.48 -9.40
CA PHE A 359 -12.21 -8.72 -8.26
C PHE A 359 -11.28 -7.55 -7.95
N VAL A 360 -10.93 -6.70 -8.91
CA VAL A 360 -9.92 -5.65 -8.71
C VAL A 360 -10.54 -4.38 -8.15
N ASP A 361 -10.11 -4.03 -6.94
CA ASP A 361 -10.39 -2.73 -6.31
C ASP A 361 -9.09 -1.93 -6.18
N ILE A 362 -8.98 -0.86 -6.96
CA ILE A 362 -7.79 0.00 -7.00
C ILE A 362 -7.54 0.66 -5.63
N ASN A 363 -8.60 1.01 -4.89
CA ASN A 363 -8.44 1.67 -3.59
C ASN A 363 -7.80 0.73 -2.57
N PHE A 364 -8.14 -0.57 -2.62
CA PHE A 364 -7.60 -1.56 -1.70
C PHE A 364 -6.21 -2.08 -2.10
N THR A 365 -5.93 -2.13 -3.40
CA THR A 365 -4.65 -2.63 -3.94
C THR A 365 -3.53 -1.59 -3.86
N SER A 366 -3.87 -0.32 -3.61
CA SER A 366 -2.94 0.80 -3.48
C SER A 366 -2.06 0.76 -2.21
N ILE A 367 -0.96 1.52 -2.25
CA ILE A 367 -0.04 1.73 -1.11
C ILE A 367 -0.70 2.55 0.01
N HIS A 368 -1.80 3.25 -0.26
CA HIS A 368 -2.46 4.11 0.72
C HIS A 368 -2.86 3.35 1.99
N GLY A 369 -3.40 2.14 1.84
CA GLY A 369 -3.74 1.30 2.99
C GLY A 369 -2.52 1.01 3.86
N VAL A 370 -1.39 0.64 3.25
CA VAL A 370 -0.12 0.34 3.95
C VAL A 370 0.35 1.53 4.77
N TYR A 371 0.33 2.70 4.16
CA TYR A 371 0.71 3.95 4.82
C TYR A 371 -0.23 4.27 6.00
N ARG A 372 -1.54 4.18 5.79
CA ARG A 372 -2.57 4.38 6.82
C ARG A 372 -2.36 3.47 8.02
N ASP A 373 -2.17 2.17 7.79
CA ASP A 373 -2.06 1.19 8.88
C ASP A 373 -0.74 1.32 9.64
N ARG A 374 0.35 1.73 8.96
CA ARG A 374 1.62 2.03 9.63
C ARG A 374 1.50 3.25 10.55
N LEU A 375 0.78 4.28 10.12
CA LEU A 375 0.46 5.42 10.98
C LEU A 375 -0.44 5.00 12.15
N ALA A 376 -1.49 4.23 11.89
CA ALA A 376 -2.36 3.71 12.95
C ALA A 376 -1.58 2.85 13.96
N SER A 377 -0.65 2.01 13.50
CA SER A 377 0.20 1.19 14.39
C SER A 377 1.12 2.04 15.29
N ALA A 378 1.52 3.22 14.84
CA ALA A 378 2.36 4.12 15.61
C ALA A 378 1.54 4.97 16.60
N PHE A 379 0.40 5.50 16.16
CA PHE A 379 -0.34 6.53 16.89
C PHE A 379 -1.64 6.04 17.55
N LEU A 380 -2.32 5.04 17.00
CA LEU A 380 -3.55 4.49 17.56
C LEU A 380 -3.21 3.34 18.51
N VAL A 381 -2.87 3.66 19.75
CA VAL A 381 -2.38 2.70 20.75
C VAL A 381 -3.10 2.83 22.08
N THR A 382 -3.05 1.75 22.84
CA THR A 382 -3.66 1.63 24.16
C THR A 382 -2.74 0.82 25.07
N LYS A 383 -2.93 0.93 26.39
CA LYS A 383 -2.24 0.10 27.37
C LYS A 383 -3.16 -1.03 27.78
N ASN A 384 -2.74 -2.25 27.51
CA ASN A 384 -3.48 -3.44 27.91
C ASN A 384 -3.54 -3.51 29.45
N ARG A 385 -4.74 -3.70 30.01
CA ARG A 385 -4.96 -3.68 31.46
C ARG A 385 -4.32 -4.86 32.19
N ASP A 386 -4.24 -6.02 31.53
CA ASP A 386 -3.74 -7.26 32.15
C ASP A 386 -2.22 -7.37 32.04
N SER A 387 -1.66 -7.04 30.87
CA SER A 387 -0.21 -7.17 30.62
C SER A 387 0.58 -5.89 30.89
N GLY A 388 -0.09 -4.74 31.01
CA GLY A 388 0.54 -3.43 31.16
C GLY A 388 1.34 -2.96 29.95
N ARG A 389 1.35 -3.72 28.85
CA ARG A 389 2.09 -3.40 27.62
C ARG A 389 1.26 -2.50 26.72
N VAL A 390 1.96 -1.61 25.99
CA VAL A 390 1.35 -0.82 24.93
C VAL A 390 1.09 -1.73 23.73
N GLU A 391 -0.11 -1.67 23.19
CA GLU A 391 -0.51 -2.39 21.99
C GLU A 391 -1.28 -1.48 21.02
N ILE A 392 -1.35 -1.91 19.77
CA ILE A 392 -2.15 -1.21 18.74
C ILE A 392 -3.62 -1.34 19.13
N GLU A 393 -4.27 -0.19 19.30
CA GLU A 393 -5.68 -0.08 19.65
C GLU A 393 -6.55 -0.39 18.43
N LYS A 394 -7.76 -0.84 18.73
CA LYS A 394 -8.82 -1.08 17.76
C LYS A 394 -9.31 0.24 17.14
N ASP A 395 -10.08 0.16 16.05
CA ASP A 395 -10.66 1.37 15.47
C ASP A 395 -11.66 1.97 16.48
N VAL A 396 -11.47 3.24 16.83
CA VAL A 396 -12.28 3.94 17.84
C VAL A 396 -13.34 4.77 17.15
N ASN A 397 -14.60 4.58 17.52
CA ASN A 397 -15.68 5.44 17.05
C ASN A 397 -15.60 6.81 17.74
N LEU A 398 -15.85 7.89 17.00
CA LEU A 398 -15.81 9.26 17.53
C LEU A 398 -16.84 9.48 18.64
N ASP A 399 -17.92 8.70 18.68
CA ASP A 399 -18.89 8.74 19.76
C ASP A 399 -18.30 8.26 21.10
N GLU A 400 -17.33 7.34 21.10
CA GLU A 400 -16.63 6.83 22.28
C GLU A 400 -15.64 7.85 22.88
N ILE A 401 -15.30 8.90 22.14
CA ILE A 401 -14.45 9.99 22.63
C ILE A 401 -15.29 10.91 23.53
N CYS A 402 -14.69 11.49 24.58
CA CYS A 402 -15.36 12.37 25.53
C CYS A 402 -16.62 11.75 26.16
N GLN A 403 -16.55 10.48 26.56
CA GLN A 403 -17.57 9.83 27.40
C GLN A 403 -17.38 10.24 28.88
N PRO A 404 -18.40 10.10 29.75
CA PRO A 404 -18.25 10.37 31.18
C PRO A 404 -17.04 9.63 31.78
N GLY A 405 -16.15 10.34 32.45
CA GLY A 405 -14.88 9.81 33.00
C GLY A 405 -13.67 9.91 32.04
N SER A 406 -13.88 10.33 30.80
CA SER A 406 -12.81 10.69 29.88
C SER A 406 -12.18 12.04 30.26
N ARG A 407 -10.87 12.16 30.05
CA ARG A 407 -10.15 13.44 30.10
C ARG A 407 -9.77 13.96 28.71
N ALA A 408 -10.21 13.29 27.64
CA ALA A 408 -9.89 13.69 26.28
C ALA A 408 -10.63 14.99 25.92
N PRO A 409 -9.94 15.97 25.29
CA PRO A 409 -10.59 17.15 24.76
C PRO A 409 -11.53 16.79 23.61
N TYR A 410 -12.55 17.62 23.37
CA TYR A 410 -13.47 17.47 22.26
C TYR A 410 -12.72 17.61 20.93
N HIS A 411 -12.59 16.50 20.21
CA HIS A 411 -11.72 16.41 19.04
C HIS A 411 -12.43 16.84 17.76
N LEU A 412 -11.90 17.87 17.12
CA LEU A 412 -12.25 18.33 15.78
C LEU A 412 -11.18 17.86 14.78
N ILE A 413 -11.56 16.98 13.86
CA ILE A 413 -10.68 16.43 12.85
C ILE A 413 -10.96 17.14 11.53
N ASN A 414 -10.11 18.09 11.17
CA ASN A 414 -10.22 18.85 9.93
C ASN A 414 -9.55 18.10 8.79
N VAL A 415 -10.23 18.04 7.65
CA VAL A 415 -9.77 17.41 6.41
C VAL A 415 -10.08 18.31 5.21
N ALA A 416 -9.47 17.98 4.08
CA ALA A 416 -9.84 18.56 2.79
C ALA A 416 -10.74 17.56 2.06
N LEU A 417 -11.95 18.00 1.69
CA LEU A 417 -12.84 17.23 0.82
C LEU A 417 -12.42 17.48 -0.63
N ASN A 418 -12.00 16.43 -1.34
CA ASN A 418 -11.59 16.54 -2.74
C ASN A 418 -12.82 16.62 -3.64
N LEU A 419 -12.97 17.74 -4.36
CA LEU A 419 -14.13 18.06 -5.21
C LEU A 419 -13.76 18.09 -6.70
N GLN A 420 -12.89 17.17 -7.14
CA GLN A 420 -12.39 17.15 -8.53
C GLN A 420 -13.49 16.92 -9.58
N GLY A 421 -14.64 16.35 -9.19
CA GLY A 421 -15.81 16.18 -10.06
C GLY A 421 -16.82 17.34 -10.00
N SER A 422 -16.57 18.39 -9.21
CA SER A 422 -17.51 19.51 -9.08
C SER A 422 -17.54 20.35 -10.36
N LYS A 423 -18.76 20.67 -10.82
CA LYS A 423 -18.99 21.58 -11.94
C LYS A 423 -19.03 23.06 -11.52
N ASP A 424 -18.92 23.36 -10.22
CA ASP A 424 -18.93 24.75 -9.71
C ASP A 424 -17.65 25.48 -10.17
N PRO A 425 -17.76 26.55 -10.97
CA PRO A 425 -16.61 27.31 -11.45
C PRO A 425 -15.73 27.87 -10.33
N ARG A 426 -16.30 28.16 -9.15
CA ARG A 426 -15.56 28.69 -7.98
C ARG A 426 -14.59 27.68 -7.37
N LEU A 427 -14.74 26.39 -7.71
CA LEU A 427 -13.90 25.30 -7.22
C LEU A 427 -12.88 24.79 -8.27
N ARG A 428 -12.85 25.34 -9.49
CA ARG A 428 -11.95 24.90 -10.57
C ARG A 428 -10.47 24.96 -10.18
N GLU A 429 -10.08 25.98 -9.42
CA GLU A 429 -8.68 26.19 -9.01
C GLU A 429 -8.31 25.41 -7.75
N ARG A 430 -9.09 25.51 -6.67
CA ARG A 430 -8.79 24.82 -5.40
C ARG A 430 -9.01 23.31 -5.46
N LYS A 431 -10.01 22.84 -6.23
CA LYS A 431 -10.41 21.42 -6.36
C LYS A 431 -10.68 20.70 -5.03
N SER A 432 -10.83 21.45 -3.93
CA SER A 432 -11.09 20.95 -2.59
C SER A 432 -11.84 21.99 -1.76
N ASP A 433 -12.49 21.53 -0.70
CA ASP A 433 -13.16 22.37 0.29
C ASP A 433 -12.85 21.90 1.72
N PHE A 434 -13.13 22.74 2.71
CA PHE A 434 -12.99 22.40 4.11
C PHE A 434 -14.08 21.41 4.53
N PHE A 435 -13.68 20.38 5.27
CA PHE A 435 -14.61 19.43 5.87
C PHE A 435 -14.06 19.01 7.22
N PHE A 436 -14.93 18.73 8.18
CA PHE A 436 -14.49 18.27 9.48
C PHE A 436 -15.35 17.12 10.01
N PHE A 437 -14.77 16.37 10.93
CA PHE A 437 -15.45 15.33 11.69
C PHE A 437 -15.32 15.63 13.19
N SER A 438 -16.38 15.35 13.93
CA SER A 438 -16.43 15.40 15.38
C SER A 438 -17.44 14.37 15.89
N LYS A 439 -17.54 14.23 17.21
CA LYS A 439 -18.51 13.34 17.86
C LYS A 439 -19.96 13.63 17.49
N TYR A 440 -20.35 14.90 17.38
CA TYR A 440 -21.76 15.28 17.22
C TYR A 440 -22.10 15.81 15.83
N CYS A 441 -21.11 16.27 15.06
CA CYS A 441 -21.33 16.78 13.72
C CYS A 441 -20.19 16.44 12.77
N TYR A 442 -20.54 16.36 11.49
CA TYR A 442 -19.61 16.32 10.38
C TYR A 442 -20.18 17.22 9.28
N GLY A 443 -19.32 17.92 8.55
CA GLY A 443 -19.77 18.84 7.53
C GLY A 443 -18.66 19.72 6.97
N GLY A 444 -18.97 20.38 5.86
CA GLY A 444 -18.19 21.45 5.30
C GLY A 444 -18.94 22.77 5.38
N GLU A 445 -18.29 23.85 4.95
CA GLU A 445 -18.91 25.17 4.84
C GLU A 445 -20.00 25.23 3.74
N ARG A 446 -20.03 24.21 2.88
CA ARG A 446 -21.00 23.98 1.80
C ARG A 446 -21.61 22.60 1.96
#